data_AF-A0AAJ4N999-F1
#
_entry.id   AF-A0AAJ4N999-F1
#
_cell.length_a   1.000
_cell.length_b   1.000
_cell.length_c   1.000
_cell.angle_alpha   90.00
_cell.angle_beta   90.00
_cell.angle_gamma   90.00
#
_symmetry.space_group_name_H-M   'P 1'
#
loop_
_entity.id
_entity.type
_entity.pdbx_description
1 polymer ?
#
loop_
_entity_poly.entity_id
_entity_poly.type
_entity_poly.pdbx_seq_one_letter_code
_entity_poly.pdbx_strand_id
1 'polypeptide(L)'
;MKSVKLGQSQAVKVIALLGVVAAVQIVGAELAFAQGAGGGGSGAFGPIQTAVQMIVDFITGPFGRLLAIIAVIALGFMAFAGRLSWFTAGAVVIGIGLVFGAPAIVDQMISSVGGQ
;
A
#
# COMPACT_ATOMS: atom_id res chain seq x y z
N MET A 1 7.44 65.16 9.66
CA MET A 1 8.30 64.19 8.94
C MET A 1 8.48 62.96 9.83
N LYS A 2 7.46 62.13 10.08
CA LYS A 2 6.82 61.08 9.26
C LYS A 2 7.78 60.03 8.68
N SER A 3 7.72 58.85 9.32
CA SER A 3 7.73 57.49 8.75
C SER A 3 9.02 56.87 8.23
N VAL A 4 9.83 56.30 9.15
CA VAL A 4 10.74 55.18 8.84
C VAL A 4 10.77 54.18 10.03
N LYS A 5 9.68 53.44 10.28
CA LYS A 5 9.69 52.28 11.20
C LYS A 5 8.89 51.06 10.69
N LEU A 6 8.44 51.06 9.44
CA LEU A 6 7.63 49.95 8.89
C LEU A 6 8.41 48.95 8.01
N GLY A 7 9.61 49.29 7.53
CA GLY A 7 10.33 48.46 6.55
C GLY A 7 11.25 47.37 7.13
N GLN A 8 11.82 47.59 8.32
CA GLN A 8 12.87 46.72 8.85
C GLN A 8 12.33 45.46 9.55
N SER A 9 11.20 45.58 10.28
CA SER A 9 10.59 44.45 10.99
C SER A 9 9.94 43.44 10.03
N GLN A 10 9.35 43.92 8.94
CA GLN A 10 8.75 43.05 7.92
C GLN A 10 9.83 42.32 7.11
N ALA A 11 10.91 43.00 6.72
CA ALA A 11 12.04 42.37 6.05
C ALA A 11 12.69 41.27 6.90
N VAL A 12 12.90 41.52 8.21
CA VAL A 12 13.48 40.52 9.12
C VAL A 12 12.54 39.33 9.33
N LYS A 13 11.22 39.57 9.45
CA LYS A 13 10.23 38.48 9.57
C LYS A 13 10.11 37.65 8.29
N VAL A 14 10.17 38.28 7.12
CA VAL A 14 10.13 37.58 5.83
C VAL A 14 11.41 36.77 5.60
N ILE A 15 12.58 37.30 5.96
CA ILE A 15 13.84 36.56 5.88
C ILE A 15 13.84 35.38 6.86
N ALA A 16 13.34 35.57 8.08
CA ALA A 16 13.21 34.49 9.06
C ALA A 16 12.19 33.43 8.59
N LEU A 17 11.04 33.84 8.05
CA LEU A 17 10.04 32.93 7.51
C LEU A 17 10.57 32.14 6.31
N LEU A 18 11.28 32.78 5.38
CA LEU A 18 11.91 32.11 4.24
C LEU A 18 13.02 31.16 4.70
N GLY A 19 13.80 31.53 5.73
CA GLY A 19 14.79 30.66 6.35
C GLY A 19 14.17 29.44 7.01
N VAL A 20 13.04 29.59 7.70
CA VAL A 20 12.28 28.48 8.30
C VAL A 20 11.64 27.59 7.22
N VAL A 21 11.10 28.18 6.15
CA VAL A 21 10.55 27.42 5.02
C VAL A 21 11.66 26.64 4.32
N ALA A 22 12.81 27.24 4.04
CA ALA A 22 13.97 26.53 3.50
C ALA A 22 14.47 25.42 4.46
N ALA A 23 14.50 25.73 5.76
CA ALA A 23 14.58 24.82 6.90
C ALA A 23 13.79 23.52 6.72
N VAL A 24 12.48 23.72 6.58
CA VAL A 24 11.46 22.68 6.47
C VAL A 24 11.58 21.92 5.14
N GLN A 25 11.93 22.58 4.04
CA GLN A 25 12.12 21.91 2.75
C GLN A 25 13.36 21.00 2.73
N ILE A 26 14.42 21.34 3.46
CA ILE A 26 15.62 20.48 3.57
C ILE A 26 15.32 19.18 4.34
N VAL A 27 14.47 19.26 5.38
CA VAL A 27 14.05 18.08 6.16
C VAL A 27 12.95 17.28 5.42
N GLY A 28 12.08 17.95 4.66
CA GLY A 28 11.02 17.32 3.87
C GLY A 28 11.48 16.72 2.53
N ALA A 29 12.65 17.11 2.02
CA ALA A 29 13.20 16.58 0.78
C ALA A 29 13.36 15.05 0.82
N GLU A 30 13.80 14.50 1.96
CA GLU A 30 13.96 13.05 2.13
C GLU A 30 12.63 12.29 2.02
N LEU A 31 11.54 12.87 2.53
CA LEU A 31 10.18 12.31 2.45
C LEU A 31 9.60 12.41 1.03
N ALA A 32 9.89 13.48 0.30
CA ALA A 32 9.45 13.68 -1.08
C ALA A 32 10.18 12.74 -2.07
N PHE A 33 11.47 12.48 -1.85
CA PHE A 33 12.23 11.51 -2.65
C PHE A 33 11.95 10.06 -2.27
N ALA A 34 11.51 9.77 -1.04
CA ALA A 34 11.03 8.45 -0.65
C ALA A 34 9.68 8.07 -1.31
N GLN A 35 8.83 9.06 -1.62
CA GLN A 35 7.54 8.84 -2.30
C GLN A 35 7.70 8.48 -3.79
N GLY A 36 8.85 8.80 -4.39
CA GLY A 36 9.22 8.42 -5.77
C GLY A 36 10.09 7.17 -5.87
N ALA A 37 10.55 6.62 -4.74
CA ALA A 37 11.46 5.48 -4.66
C ALA A 37 10.89 4.34 -3.79
N GLY A 38 9.57 4.15 -3.83
CA GLY A 38 8.89 3.05 -3.17
C GLY A 38 9.21 1.70 -3.81
N GLY A 39 10.26 1.05 -3.32
CA GLY A 39 10.35 -0.40 -3.17
C GLY A 39 10.76 -1.24 -4.39
N GLY A 40 11.98 -1.78 -4.35
CA GLY A 40 12.31 -3.08 -4.94
C GLY A 40 13.12 -3.08 -6.25
N GLY A 41 14.43 -3.33 -6.14
CA GLY A 41 15.28 -3.82 -7.24
C GLY A 41 15.96 -2.75 -8.09
N SER A 42 17.18 -2.38 -7.74
CA SER A 42 18.07 -1.48 -8.51
C SER A 42 18.59 -2.13 -9.81
N GLY A 43 17.69 -2.52 -10.72
CA GLY A 43 18.00 -3.12 -12.03
C GLY A 43 16.90 -2.82 -13.07
N ALA A 44 17.11 -3.23 -14.33
CA ALA A 44 16.15 -2.98 -15.43
C ALA A 44 14.74 -3.54 -15.18
N PHE A 45 14.59 -4.47 -14.24
CA PHE A 45 13.32 -5.08 -13.84
C PHE A 45 12.73 -4.52 -12.54
N GLY A 46 13.35 -3.53 -11.90
CA GLY A 46 12.84 -2.92 -10.66
C GLY A 46 11.40 -2.43 -10.79
N PRO A 47 11.09 -1.53 -11.75
CA PRO A 47 9.75 -0.97 -11.86
C PRO A 47 8.65 -2.01 -12.14
N ILE A 48 8.96 -3.06 -12.92
CA ILE A 48 7.97 -4.10 -13.24
C ILE A 48 7.75 -5.05 -12.05
N GLN A 49 8.79 -5.32 -11.26
CA GLN A 49 8.66 -6.06 -10.01
C GLN A 49 7.77 -5.31 -9.02
N THR A 50 8.01 -4.00 -8.83
CA THR A 50 7.16 -3.14 -8.00
C THR A 50 5.71 -3.13 -8.47
N ALA A 51 5.48 -3.01 -9.79
CA ALA A 51 4.14 -3.02 -10.35
C ALA A 51 3.37 -4.33 -10.05
N VAL A 52 4.02 -5.48 -10.17
CA VAL A 52 3.41 -6.77 -9.87
C VAL A 52 3.18 -6.95 -8.36
N GLN A 53 4.11 -6.48 -7.52
CA GLN A 53 3.94 -6.49 -6.06
C GLN A 53 2.73 -5.65 -5.63
N MET A 54 2.55 -4.46 -6.20
CA MET A 54 1.37 -3.62 -5.93
C MET A 54 0.05 -4.34 -6.27
N ILE A 55 0.02 -5.12 -7.36
CA ILE A 55 -1.16 -5.91 -7.73
C ILE A 55 -1.42 -7.02 -6.71
N VAL A 56 -0.38 -7.75 -6.30
CA VAL A 56 -0.49 -8.82 -5.29
C VAL A 56 -0.94 -8.24 -3.95
N ASP A 57 -0.39 -7.11 -3.52
CA ASP A 57 -0.75 -6.44 -2.27
C ASP A 57 -2.19 -5.90 -2.31
N PHE A 58 -2.64 -5.41 -3.47
CA PHE A 58 -4.01 -4.99 -3.64
C PHE A 58 -5.01 -6.16 -3.52
N ILE A 59 -4.68 -7.30 -4.14
CA ILE A 59 -5.54 -8.50 -4.13
C ILE A 59 -5.52 -9.19 -2.77
N THR A 60 -4.37 -9.32 -2.12
CA THR A 60 -4.25 -10.00 -0.82
C THR A 60 -4.51 -9.08 0.37
N GLY A 61 -4.52 -7.77 0.15
CA GLY A 61 -4.75 -6.75 1.17
C GLY A 61 -6.24 -6.50 1.51
N PRO A 62 -6.53 -5.33 2.12
CA PRO A 62 -7.87 -5.01 2.62
C PRO A 62 -8.96 -5.04 1.53
N PHE A 63 -8.62 -4.65 0.31
CA PHE A 63 -9.58 -4.65 -0.80
C PHE A 63 -10.06 -6.06 -1.16
N GLY A 64 -9.14 -7.00 -1.42
CA GLY A 64 -9.55 -8.37 -1.74
C GLY A 64 -10.28 -9.04 -0.57
N ARG A 65 -9.94 -8.69 0.68
CA ARG A 65 -10.69 -9.16 1.86
C ARG A 65 -12.15 -8.74 1.81
N LEU A 66 -12.45 -7.50 1.41
CA LEU A 66 -13.83 -7.05 1.23
C LEU A 66 -14.56 -7.88 0.16
N LEU A 67 -13.89 -8.19 -0.95
CA LEU A 67 -14.48 -9.06 -1.98
C LEU A 67 -14.75 -10.48 -1.48
N ALA A 68 -13.83 -11.05 -0.68
CA ALA A 68 -14.03 -12.36 -0.07
C ALA A 68 -15.22 -12.36 0.90
N ILE A 69 -15.38 -11.31 1.69
CA ILE A 69 -16.54 -11.14 2.59
C ILE A 69 -17.84 -11.11 1.78
N ILE A 70 -17.89 -10.39 0.66
CA ILE A 70 -19.06 -10.36 -0.23
C ILE A 70 -19.39 -11.76 -0.77
N ALA A 71 -18.38 -12.52 -1.19
CA ALA A 71 -18.58 -13.90 -1.66
C ALA A 71 -19.16 -14.81 -0.57
N VAL A 72 -18.70 -14.67 0.68
CA VAL A 72 -19.22 -15.42 1.83
C VAL A 72 -20.66 -15.00 2.17
N ILE A 73 -20.98 -13.71 2.07
CA ILE A 73 -22.35 -13.21 2.26
C ILE A 73 -23.29 -13.82 1.20
N ALA A 74 -22.88 -13.85 -0.07
CA ALA A 74 -23.64 -14.47 -1.14
C ALA A 74 -23.87 -15.97 -0.89
N LEU A 75 -22.87 -16.68 -0.37
CA LEU A 75 -22.99 -18.07 0.04
C LEU A 75 -24.03 -18.26 1.17
N GLY A 76 -24.08 -17.33 2.13
CA GLY A 76 -25.08 -17.32 3.21
C GLY A 76 -26.51 -17.19 2.69
N PHE A 77 -26.74 -16.33 1.69
CA PHE A 77 -28.05 -16.25 1.01
C PHE A 77 -28.39 -17.54 0.24
N MET A 78 -27.41 -18.16 -0.42
CA MET A 78 -27.60 -19.45 -1.09
C MET A 78 -27.92 -20.59 -0.10
N ALA A 79 -27.37 -20.53 1.12
CA ALA A 79 -27.69 -21.46 2.21
C ALA A 79 -29.17 -21.38 2.61
N PHE A 80 -29.69 -20.16 2.79
CA PHE A 80 -31.10 -19.96 3.13
C PHE A 80 -32.08 -20.37 2.02
N ALA A 81 -31.66 -20.30 0.75
CA ALA A 81 -32.45 -20.81 -0.37
C ALA A 81 -32.56 -22.35 -0.40
N GLY A 82 -31.90 -23.07 0.52
CA GLY A 82 -31.93 -24.54 0.60
C GLY A 82 -31.23 -25.25 -0.56
N ARG A 83 -30.54 -24.51 -1.44
CA ARG A 83 -29.85 -25.04 -2.63
C ARG A 83 -28.33 -25.07 -2.48
N LEU A 84 -27.81 -24.87 -1.27
CA LEU A 84 -26.37 -24.89 -1.04
C LEU A 84 -25.84 -26.33 -1.05
N SER A 85 -24.96 -26.62 -2.01
CA SER A 85 -24.21 -27.87 -1.99
C SER A 85 -22.99 -27.74 -1.08
N TRP A 86 -22.69 -28.80 -0.34
CA TRP A 86 -21.47 -28.89 0.48
C TRP A 86 -20.21 -28.70 -0.35
N PHE A 87 -20.23 -29.17 -1.61
CA PHE A 87 -19.13 -29.01 -2.55
C PHE A 87 -18.89 -27.54 -2.92
N THR A 88 -19.97 -26.78 -3.18
CA THR A 88 -19.90 -25.35 -3.48
C THR A 88 -19.40 -24.56 -2.28
N ALA A 89 -19.87 -24.88 -1.08
CA ALA A 89 -19.41 -24.23 0.15
C ALA A 89 -17.92 -24.50 0.40
N GLY A 90 -17.49 -25.76 0.29
CA GLY A 90 -16.09 -26.15 0.45
C GLY A 90 -15.19 -25.49 -0.59
N ALA A 91 -15.60 -25.45 -1.85
CA ALA A 91 -14.83 -24.83 -2.93
C ALA A 91 -14.58 -23.33 -2.69
N VAL A 92 -15.60 -22.59 -2.19
CA VAL A 92 -15.45 -21.16 -1.89
C VAL A 92 -14.50 -20.93 -0.72
N VAL A 93 -14.63 -21.72 0.37
CA VAL A 93 -13.75 -21.59 1.54
C VAL A 93 -12.31 -21.91 1.19
N ILE A 94 -12.08 -23.00 0.44
CA ILE A 94 -10.75 -23.38 -0.04
C ILE A 94 -10.18 -22.31 -0.97
N GLY A 95 -10.98 -21.80 -1.92
CA GLY A 95 -10.56 -20.74 -2.84
C GLY A 95 -10.10 -19.47 -2.11
N ILE A 96 -10.86 -19.03 -1.12
CA ILE A 96 -10.47 -17.90 -0.26
C ILE A 96 -9.15 -18.20 0.47
N GLY A 97 -9.03 -19.38 1.08
CA GLY A 97 -7.80 -19.81 1.76
C GLY A 97 -6.58 -19.81 0.85
N LEU A 98 -6.74 -20.24 -0.41
CA LEU A 98 -5.67 -20.26 -1.40
C LEU A 98 -5.29 -18.85 -1.87
N VAL A 99 -6.24 -17.93 -2.05
CA VAL A 99 -5.96 -16.55 -2.48
C VAL A 99 -5.16 -15.79 -1.42
N PHE A 100 -5.56 -15.86 -0.15
CA PHE A 100 -4.86 -15.15 0.93
C PHE A 100 -3.65 -15.90 1.48
N GLY A 101 -3.62 -17.23 1.35
CA GLY A 101 -2.48 -18.06 1.74
C GLY A 101 -1.40 -18.20 0.66
N ALA A 102 -1.65 -17.71 -0.56
CA ALA A 102 -0.75 -17.88 -1.70
C ALA A 102 0.70 -17.45 -1.42
N PRO A 103 0.96 -16.27 -0.81
CA PRO A 103 2.34 -15.83 -0.55
C PRO A 103 3.09 -16.84 0.32
N ALA A 104 2.50 -17.26 1.44
CA ALA A 104 3.12 -18.23 2.35
C ALA A 104 3.36 -19.59 1.68
N ILE A 105 2.42 -20.07 0.85
CA ILE A 105 2.59 -21.34 0.12
C ILE A 105 3.78 -21.25 -0.83
N VAL A 106 3.85 -20.18 -1.62
CA VAL A 106 4.94 -19.98 -2.59
C VAL A 106 6.28 -19.80 -1.86
N ASP A 107 6.32 -19.06 -0.76
CA ASP A 107 7.53 -18.86 0.03
C ASP A 107 8.07 -20.17 0.61
N GLN A 108 7.18 -21.03 1.12
CA GLN A 108 7.56 -22.36 1.62
C GLN A 108 8.05 -23.28 0.50
N MET A 109 7.42 -23.22 -0.67
CA MET A 109 7.92 -23.94 -1.84
C MET A 109 9.33 -23.46 -2.20
N ILE A 110 9.55 -22.15 -2.34
CA ILE A 110 10.87 -21.58 -2.63
C ILE A 110 11.90 -22.00 -1.58
N SER A 111 11.58 -21.97 -0.29
CA SER A 111 12.49 -22.40 0.78
C SER A 111 12.85 -23.89 0.67
N SER A 112 11.87 -24.75 0.36
CA SER A 112 12.08 -26.20 0.26
C SER A 112 12.85 -26.64 -1.00
N VAL A 113 12.69 -25.97 -2.14
CA VAL A 113 13.49 -26.25 -3.35
C VAL A 113 14.78 -25.43 -3.43
N GLY A 114 14.85 -24.28 -2.77
CA GLY A 114 16.00 -23.37 -2.77
C GLY A 114 17.16 -23.82 -1.90
N GLY A 115 16.93 -24.76 -0.96
CA GLY A 115 17.99 -25.47 -0.25
C GLY A 115 19.04 -24.58 0.42
N GLN A 116 18.64 -23.45 1.02
CA GLN A 116 19.45 -22.61 1.92
C GLN A 116 18.58 -22.03 3.02
#